data_AF-A0ABC8EGB6-F1
#
_entry.id   AF-A0ABC8EGB6-F1
#
_cell.length_a   1.000
_cell.length_b   1.000
_cell.length_c   1.000
_cell.angle_alpha   90.00
_cell.angle_beta   90.00
_cell.angle_gamma   90.00
#
_symmetry.space_group_name_H-M   'P 1'
#
loop_
_entity.id
_entity.type
_entity.pdbx_description
1 polymer ?
#
loop_
_entity_poly.entity_id
_entity_poly.type
_entity_poly.pdbx_seq_one_letter_code
_entity_poly.pdbx_strand_id
1 'polypeptide(L)'
;MEKVCKSCGIKLDISCFTKSKNTSDGYENKCKKCRQEQRKKYMNVCETCGNTFKTAYKKSKYCSQKCKPQSKRKRIKVKCSICGKEKEVTHSRKSLYKDFYCSDECKNKGYSKQYSGENSKRYNQVEIKCEICGKVLKRNSYEIIKYAHHYCSEVCKIEGYKLLFSGKNNPNYNPNKAYEDRIKNRNIEGYKEWIRQVYKRDDYTCQCCGDNKGHNLNAHHILNYSEYKDLRLDINNGITLCKKCHKHFHDTYGYKYNTKEQLIESLNKYKNQAS
;
A
#
# COMPACT_ATOMS: atom_id res chain seq x y z
N MET A 1 -39.36 29.16 -32.31
CA MET A 1 -39.16 29.90 -33.58
C MET A 1 -39.81 29.09 -34.69
N GLU A 2 -40.57 29.72 -35.57
CA GLU A 2 -41.37 29.02 -36.59
C GLU A 2 -40.95 29.46 -38.00
N LYS A 3 -40.99 28.53 -38.96
CA LYS A 3 -40.60 28.75 -40.36
C LYS A 3 -41.67 28.18 -41.29
N VAL A 4 -41.95 28.90 -42.38
CA VAL A 4 -42.90 28.45 -43.42
C VAL A 4 -42.19 27.54 -44.41
N CYS A 5 -42.77 26.36 -44.66
CA CYS A 5 -42.24 25.41 -45.65
C CYS A 5 -42.58 25.88 -47.07
N LYS A 6 -41.56 26.06 -47.94
CA LYS A 6 -41.77 26.46 -49.35
C LYS A 6 -42.48 25.42 -50.22
N SER A 7 -42.69 24.19 -49.75
CA SER A 7 -43.37 23.14 -50.51
C SER A 7 -44.83 22.90 -50.11
N CYS A 8 -45.21 23.09 -48.85
CA CYS A 8 -46.60 22.91 -48.41
C CYS A 8 -47.26 24.21 -47.91
N GLY A 9 -46.53 25.31 -47.79
CA GLY A 9 -47.05 26.60 -47.32
C GLY A 9 -47.38 26.66 -45.82
N ILE A 10 -47.23 25.56 -45.08
CA ILE A 10 -47.57 25.49 -43.64
C ILE A 10 -46.43 26.09 -42.80
N LYS A 11 -46.81 26.90 -41.80
CA LYS A 11 -45.91 27.40 -40.75
C LYS A 11 -45.66 26.29 -39.73
N LEU A 12 -44.41 25.87 -39.58
CA LEU A 12 -44.00 24.75 -38.73
C LEU A 12 -42.86 25.16 -37.80
N ASP A 13 -42.70 24.47 -36.68
CA ASP A 13 -41.54 24.65 -35.82
C ASP A 13 -40.23 24.31 -36.56
N ILE A 14 -39.15 25.02 -36.24
CA ILE A 14 -37.83 24.85 -36.88
C ILE A 14 -37.29 23.41 -36.78
N SER A 15 -37.66 22.64 -35.75
CA SER A 15 -37.30 21.21 -35.63
C SER A 15 -37.84 20.35 -36.79
N CYS A 16 -38.86 20.83 -37.50
CA CYS A 16 -39.41 20.19 -38.70
C CYS A 16 -38.52 20.39 -39.94
N PHE A 17 -37.44 21.16 -39.85
CA PHE A 17 -36.50 21.44 -40.94
C PHE A 17 -35.12 20.83 -40.66
N THR A 18 -34.34 20.59 -41.72
CA THR A 18 -32.95 20.11 -41.58
C THR A 18 -32.03 21.32 -41.53
N LYS A 19 -30.95 21.27 -40.74
CA LYS A 19 -29.95 22.34 -40.74
C LYS A 19 -29.25 22.43 -42.10
N SER A 20 -29.00 23.64 -42.58
CA SER A 20 -28.33 23.92 -43.85
C SER A 20 -27.36 25.09 -43.67
N LYS A 21 -26.17 25.00 -44.27
CA LYS A 21 -25.20 26.10 -44.26
C LYS A 21 -25.45 27.12 -45.39
N ASN A 22 -26.36 26.78 -46.31
CA ASN A 22 -26.58 27.52 -47.55
C ASN A 22 -27.80 28.47 -47.46
N THR A 23 -28.42 28.58 -46.29
CA THR A 23 -29.54 29.50 -46.04
C THR A 23 -29.17 30.45 -44.91
N SER A 24 -29.61 31.71 -45.03
CA SER A 24 -29.28 32.77 -44.06
C SER A 24 -29.81 32.50 -42.65
N ASP A 25 -30.90 31.76 -42.53
CA ASP A 25 -31.50 31.34 -41.25
C ASP A 25 -30.95 30.01 -40.72
N GLY A 26 -30.04 29.36 -41.44
CA GLY A 26 -29.40 28.10 -41.04
C GLY A 26 -30.25 26.84 -41.19
N TYR A 27 -31.44 26.93 -41.81
CA TYR A 27 -32.35 25.81 -42.01
C TYR A 27 -32.85 25.69 -43.46
N GLU A 28 -32.97 24.44 -43.93
CA GLU A 28 -33.54 24.12 -45.24
C GLU A 28 -34.92 24.77 -45.45
N ASN A 29 -35.21 25.17 -46.68
CA ASN A 29 -36.47 25.85 -47.00
C ASN A 29 -37.70 24.92 -47.12
N LYS A 30 -37.46 23.60 -47.15
CA LYS A 30 -38.50 22.56 -47.22
C LYS A 30 -38.50 21.75 -45.93
N CYS A 31 -39.68 21.46 -45.37
CA CYS A 31 -39.79 20.63 -44.18
C CYS A 31 -39.40 19.18 -44.48
N LYS A 32 -39.00 18.44 -43.43
CA LYS A 32 -38.59 17.02 -43.51
C LYS A 32 -39.65 16.15 -44.17
N LYS A 33 -40.94 16.42 -43.92
CA LYS A 33 -42.08 15.69 -44.50
C LYS A 33 -42.15 15.86 -46.02
N CYS A 34 -42.23 17.11 -46.51
CA CYS A 34 -42.23 17.37 -47.95
C CYS A 34 -40.97 16.84 -48.64
N ARG A 35 -39.81 16.91 -47.98
CA ARG A 35 -38.56 16.34 -48.51
C ARG A 35 -38.61 14.81 -48.58
N GLN A 36 -39.27 14.15 -47.64
CA GLN A 36 -39.45 12.70 -47.63
C GLN A 36 -40.45 12.25 -48.70
N GLU A 37 -41.51 13.00 -48.92
CA GLU A 37 -42.53 12.76 -49.96
C GLU A 37 -41.97 12.98 -51.38
N GLN A 38 -41.10 13.97 -51.57
CA GLN A 38 -40.41 14.23 -52.85
C GLN A 38 -39.37 13.17 -53.23
N ARG A 39 -38.92 12.31 -52.29
CA ARG A 39 -37.93 11.27 -52.60
C ARG A 39 -38.58 10.17 -53.43
N LYS A 40 -38.13 10.02 -54.69
CA LYS A 40 -38.49 8.89 -55.56
C LYS A 40 -38.37 7.57 -54.80
N LYS A 41 -39.45 6.79 -54.80
CA LYS A 41 -39.52 5.45 -54.21
C LYS A 41 -39.55 4.41 -55.31
N TYR A 42 -38.98 3.25 -55.01
CA TYR A 42 -38.96 2.08 -55.89
C TYR A 42 -39.73 0.95 -55.21
N MET A 43 -40.48 0.19 -56.00
CA MET A 43 -41.10 -1.06 -55.59
C MET A 43 -40.15 -2.19 -55.97
N ASN A 44 -39.57 -2.86 -54.97
CA ASN A 44 -38.64 -3.97 -55.18
C ASN A 44 -39.24 -5.25 -54.59
N VAL A 45 -38.86 -6.40 -55.14
CA VAL A 45 -39.22 -7.72 -54.61
C VAL A 45 -38.09 -8.21 -53.71
N CYS A 46 -38.41 -8.69 -52.51
CA CYS A 46 -37.40 -9.21 -51.60
C CYS A 46 -36.86 -10.56 -52.09
N GLU A 47 -35.53 -10.68 -52.22
CA GLU A 47 -34.86 -11.93 -52.64
C GLU A 47 -35.05 -13.10 -51.66
N THR A 48 -35.54 -12.86 -50.44
CA THR A 48 -35.64 -13.88 -49.38
C THR A 48 -37.07 -14.32 -49.07
N CYS A 49 -38.02 -13.39 -49.01
CA CYS A 49 -39.41 -13.72 -48.69
C CYS A 49 -40.39 -13.48 -49.86
N GLY A 50 -39.92 -13.01 -51.02
CA GLY A 50 -40.77 -12.76 -52.19
C GLY A 50 -41.72 -11.56 -52.07
N ASN A 51 -41.84 -10.94 -50.89
CA ASN A 51 -42.75 -9.81 -50.70
C ASN A 51 -42.24 -8.53 -51.40
N THR A 52 -43.17 -7.79 -52.00
CA THR A 52 -42.91 -6.48 -52.59
C THR A 52 -42.81 -5.41 -51.50
N PHE A 53 -41.78 -4.56 -51.54
CA PHE A 53 -41.54 -3.51 -50.55
C PHE A 53 -41.11 -2.17 -51.17
N LYS A 54 -41.44 -1.08 -50.47
CA LYS A 54 -41.07 0.29 -50.85
C LYS A 54 -39.67 0.64 -50.34
N THR A 55 -38.78 1.11 -51.21
CA THR A 55 -37.42 1.54 -50.85
C THR A 55 -37.03 2.88 -51.48
N ALA A 56 -36.08 3.58 -50.87
CA ALA A 56 -35.46 4.79 -51.43
C ALA A 56 -34.35 4.47 -52.46
N TYR A 57 -33.87 3.23 -52.53
CA TYR A 57 -32.74 2.84 -53.38
C TYR A 57 -33.12 1.74 -54.36
N LYS A 58 -33.00 2.00 -55.67
CA LYS A 58 -33.35 1.06 -56.76
C LYS A 58 -32.70 -0.32 -56.61
N LYS A 59 -31.48 -0.41 -56.06
CA LYS A 59 -30.72 -1.67 -55.88
C LYS A 59 -30.99 -2.42 -54.57
N SER A 60 -32.02 -2.06 -53.80
CA SER A 60 -32.30 -2.75 -52.53
C SER A 60 -32.84 -4.16 -52.78
N LYS A 61 -32.23 -5.17 -52.17
CA LYS A 61 -32.57 -6.59 -52.38
C LYS A 61 -33.48 -7.21 -51.31
N TYR A 62 -33.52 -6.60 -50.11
CA TYR A 62 -34.15 -7.20 -48.93
C TYR A 62 -35.11 -6.23 -48.25
N CYS A 63 -36.29 -6.71 -47.84
CA CYS A 63 -37.32 -5.89 -47.20
C CYS A 63 -37.02 -5.54 -45.73
N SER A 64 -36.19 -6.34 -45.07
CA SER A 64 -35.86 -6.18 -43.64
C SER A 64 -34.47 -6.71 -43.31
N GLN A 65 -33.97 -6.42 -42.10
CA GLN A 65 -32.72 -7.00 -41.62
C GLN A 65 -32.80 -8.53 -41.46
N LYS A 66 -33.98 -9.07 -41.11
CA LYS A 66 -34.20 -10.52 -41.00
C LYS A 66 -34.03 -11.22 -42.36
N CYS A 67 -34.43 -10.55 -43.44
CA CYS A 67 -34.26 -11.05 -44.80
C CYS A 67 -32.86 -10.86 -45.36
N LYS A 68 -31.95 -10.11 -44.72
CA LYS A 68 -30.57 -10.03 -45.21
C LYS A 68 -29.81 -11.33 -44.90
N PRO A 69 -28.97 -11.83 -45.82
CA PRO A 69 -28.10 -12.98 -45.57
C PRO A 69 -27.26 -12.75 -44.31
N GLN A 70 -27.51 -13.56 -43.29
CA GLN A 70 -26.74 -13.53 -42.05
C GLN A 70 -25.46 -14.32 -42.29
N SER A 71 -24.35 -13.63 -42.55
CA SER A 71 -23.04 -14.29 -42.67
C SER A 71 -22.68 -14.98 -41.35
N LYS A 72 -22.76 -16.32 -41.32
CA LYS A 72 -22.19 -17.11 -40.23
C LYS A 72 -20.67 -17.00 -40.35
N ARG A 73 -20.05 -16.28 -39.41
CA ARG A 73 -18.59 -16.17 -39.36
C ARG A 73 -18.01 -17.57 -39.12
N LYS A 74 -17.27 -18.12 -40.09
CA LYS A 74 -16.53 -19.38 -39.91
C LYS A 74 -15.55 -19.21 -38.73
N ARG A 75 -15.76 -19.98 -37.66
CA ARG A 75 -14.92 -20.04 -36.47
C ARG A 75 -14.06 -21.30 -36.54
N ILE A 76 -12.87 -21.24 -35.94
CA ILE A 76 -11.93 -22.36 -35.85
C ILE A 76 -11.55 -22.60 -34.40
N LYS A 77 -11.33 -23.85 -34.04
CA LYS A 77 -10.92 -24.26 -32.69
C LYS A 77 -9.42 -24.08 -32.48
N VAL A 78 -9.05 -23.50 -31.35
CA VAL A 78 -7.66 -23.33 -30.89
C VAL A 78 -7.54 -23.75 -29.43
N LYS A 79 -6.35 -24.19 -29.02
CA LYS A 79 -6.05 -24.55 -27.63
C LYS A 79 -5.42 -23.38 -26.90
N CYS A 80 -5.71 -23.25 -25.60
CA CYS A 80 -5.05 -22.28 -24.74
C CYS A 80 -3.60 -22.67 -24.45
N SER A 81 -2.66 -21.72 -24.59
CA SER A 81 -1.23 -21.90 -24.34
C SER A 81 -0.85 -22.20 -22.88
N ILE A 82 -1.80 -22.07 -21.93
CA ILE A 82 -1.58 -22.31 -20.49
C ILE A 82 -2.39 -23.51 -19.98
N CYS A 83 -3.70 -23.49 -20.22
CA CYS A 83 -4.63 -24.47 -19.65
C CYS A 83 -4.97 -25.63 -20.62
N GLY A 84 -4.60 -25.53 -21.90
CA GLY A 84 -4.96 -26.49 -22.94
C GLY A 84 -6.43 -26.47 -23.40
N LYS A 85 -7.34 -25.82 -22.64
CA LYS A 85 -8.78 -25.75 -22.99
C LYS A 85 -9.01 -25.18 -24.38
N GLU A 86 -9.98 -25.76 -25.08
CA GLU A 86 -10.36 -25.34 -26.43
C GLU A 86 -11.19 -24.05 -26.42
N LYS A 87 -11.01 -23.24 -27.47
CA LYS A 87 -11.75 -22.00 -27.70
C LYS A 87 -11.93 -21.74 -29.19
N GLU A 88 -13.00 -21.06 -29.55
CA GLU A 88 -13.27 -20.68 -30.94
C GLU A 88 -12.83 -19.25 -31.26
N VAL A 89 -12.05 -19.10 -32.32
CA VAL A 89 -11.56 -17.81 -32.81
C VAL A 89 -11.83 -17.64 -34.31
N THR A 90 -11.67 -16.42 -34.82
CA THR A 90 -11.75 -16.16 -36.26
C THR A 90 -10.44 -16.55 -36.95
N HIS A 91 -10.50 -16.84 -38.25
CA HIS A 91 -9.32 -17.18 -39.04
C HIS A 91 -8.23 -16.10 -38.99
N SER A 92 -8.63 -14.83 -39.11
CA SER A 92 -7.72 -13.67 -38.97
C SER A 92 -7.04 -13.61 -37.59
N ARG A 93 -7.75 -13.96 -36.52
CA ARG A 93 -7.13 -13.98 -35.19
C ARG A 93 -6.13 -15.12 -35.03
N LYS A 94 -6.36 -16.25 -35.70
CA LYS A 94 -5.39 -17.36 -35.74
C LYS A 94 -4.15 -17.03 -36.55
N SER A 95 -4.26 -16.27 -37.63
CA SER A 95 -3.09 -15.87 -38.42
C SER A 95 -2.22 -14.82 -37.73
N LEU A 96 -2.83 -13.94 -36.91
CA LEU A 96 -2.11 -12.84 -36.26
C LEU A 96 -1.39 -13.24 -34.97
N TYR A 97 -1.90 -14.22 -34.23
CA TYR A 97 -1.42 -14.53 -32.89
C TYR A 97 -0.97 -15.99 -32.78
N LYS A 98 0.19 -16.20 -32.14
CA LYS A 98 0.70 -17.54 -31.82
C LYS A 98 0.00 -18.11 -30.58
N ASP A 99 -0.19 -17.27 -29.56
CA ASP A 99 -0.72 -17.65 -28.26
C ASP A 99 -2.20 -17.29 -28.07
N PHE A 100 -2.93 -18.22 -27.45
CA PHE A 100 -4.35 -18.08 -27.15
C PHE A 100 -4.62 -18.40 -25.69
N TYR A 101 -5.57 -17.67 -25.10
CA TYR A 101 -5.89 -17.82 -23.68
C TYR A 101 -7.38 -18.11 -23.46
N CYS A 102 -7.67 -19.14 -22.66
CA CYS A 102 -9.02 -19.57 -22.34
C CYS A 102 -9.76 -18.51 -21.50
N SER A 103 -9.04 -17.89 -20.56
CA SER A 103 -9.49 -16.81 -19.64
C SER A 103 -8.43 -15.72 -19.47
N ASP A 104 -8.81 -14.59 -18.87
CA ASP A 104 -7.86 -13.54 -18.47
C ASP A 104 -6.84 -14.04 -17.45
N GLU A 105 -7.24 -14.96 -16.58
CA GLU A 105 -6.32 -15.62 -15.64
C GLU A 105 -5.20 -16.36 -16.37
N CYS A 106 -5.54 -17.14 -17.41
CA CYS A 106 -4.55 -17.82 -18.24
C CYS A 106 -3.70 -16.84 -19.04
N LYS A 107 -4.29 -15.74 -19.51
CA LYS A 107 -3.54 -14.68 -20.19
C LYS A 107 -2.51 -14.04 -19.24
N ASN A 108 -2.90 -13.72 -18.02
CA ASN A 108 -2.02 -13.15 -17.01
C ASN A 108 -0.91 -14.12 -16.61
N LYS A 109 -1.21 -15.42 -16.46
CA LYS A 109 -0.20 -16.47 -16.25
C LYS A 109 0.79 -16.57 -17.40
N GLY A 110 0.32 -16.50 -18.65
CA GLY A 110 1.17 -16.48 -19.84
C GLY A 110 2.09 -15.27 -19.89
N TYR A 111 1.55 -14.08 -19.67
CA TYR A 111 2.35 -12.85 -19.61
C TYR A 111 3.34 -12.85 -18.45
N SER A 112 2.95 -13.36 -17.28
CA SER A 112 3.86 -13.49 -16.15
C SER A 112 5.08 -14.35 -16.52
N LYS A 113 4.87 -15.53 -17.14
CA LYS A 113 5.98 -16.37 -17.61
C LYS A 113 6.89 -15.68 -18.62
N GLN A 114 6.31 -14.91 -19.53
CA GLN A 114 7.06 -14.26 -20.62
C GLN A 114 7.83 -13.01 -20.17
N TYR A 115 7.29 -12.23 -19.23
CA TYR A 115 7.80 -10.89 -18.92
C TYR A 115 8.28 -10.71 -17.47
N SER A 116 8.26 -11.77 -16.65
CA SER A 116 8.73 -11.74 -15.25
C SER A 116 9.98 -12.59 -15.05
N GLY A 117 10.70 -12.35 -13.96
CA GLY A 117 11.93 -13.08 -13.64
C GLY A 117 13.00 -12.89 -14.70
N GLU A 118 13.87 -13.89 -14.87
CA GLU A 118 15.02 -13.88 -15.77
C GLU A 118 14.67 -13.59 -17.25
N ASN A 119 13.44 -13.89 -17.67
CA ASN A 119 12.95 -13.62 -19.03
C ASN A 119 12.69 -12.12 -19.29
N SER A 120 12.61 -11.30 -18.23
CA SER A 120 12.37 -9.88 -18.36
C SER A 120 13.65 -9.15 -18.72
N LYS A 121 13.61 -8.31 -19.76
CA LYS A 121 14.70 -7.36 -20.07
C LYS A 121 15.00 -6.39 -18.91
N ARG A 122 14.11 -6.30 -17.92
CA ARG A 122 14.25 -5.46 -16.71
C ARG A 122 14.78 -6.24 -15.50
N TYR A 123 15.05 -7.53 -15.64
CA TYR A 123 15.58 -8.34 -14.57
C TYR A 123 17.05 -8.02 -14.33
N ASN A 124 17.32 -7.37 -13.19
CA ASN A 124 18.64 -6.85 -12.83
C ASN A 124 19.09 -7.35 -11.45
N GLN A 125 18.68 -8.57 -11.09
CA GLN A 125 19.15 -9.18 -9.85
C GLN A 125 20.62 -9.59 -10.00
N VAL A 126 21.43 -9.12 -9.06
CA VAL A 126 22.86 -9.40 -8.95
C VAL A 126 23.10 -10.11 -7.63
N GLU A 127 24.01 -11.07 -7.65
CA GLU A 127 24.45 -11.80 -6.46
C GLU A 127 25.52 -11.01 -5.70
N ILE A 128 25.28 -10.80 -4.42
CA ILE A 128 26.20 -10.14 -3.49
C ILE A 128 26.33 -10.98 -2.21
N LYS A 129 27.38 -10.75 -1.44
CA LYS A 129 27.60 -11.45 -0.16
C LYS A 129 27.09 -10.59 1.00
N CYS A 130 26.52 -11.25 2.02
CA CYS A 130 26.22 -10.60 3.29
C CYS A 130 27.51 -10.23 3.98
N GLU A 131 27.61 -8.99 4.47
CA GLU A 131 28.83 -8.51 5.12
C GLU A 131 29.16 -9.18 6.45
N ILE A 132 28.16 -9.78 7.12
CA ILE A 132 28.39 -10.45 8.42
C ILE A 132 28.65 -11.93 8.29
N CYS A 133 27.81 -12.66 7.55
CA CYS A 133 27.92 -14.12 7.48
C CYS A 133 28.44 -14.64 6.13
N GLY A 134 28.68 -13.77 5.14
CA GLY A 134 29.17 -14.16 3.82
C GLY A 134 28.14 -14.88 2.92
N LYS A 135 26.94 -15.19 3.43
CA LYS A 135 25.86 -15.83 2.65
C LYS A 135 25.58 -15.05 1.38
N VAL A 136 25.40 -15.74 0.26
CA VAL A 136 25.05 -15.11 -1.03
C VAL A 136 23.57 -14.72 -1.02
N LEU A 137 23.26 -13.49 -1.42
CA LEU A 137 21.91 -12.95 -1.60
C LEU A 137 21.77 -12.26 -2.96
N LYS A 138 20.54 -12.28 -3.49
CA LYS A 138 20.17 -11.58 -4.72
C LYS A 138 19.56 -10.23 -4.38
N ARG A 139 20.08 -9.16 -4.99
CA ARG A 139 19.57 -7.79 -4.86
C ARG A 139 19.46 -7.15 -6.23
N ASN A 140 18.53 -6.23 -6.41
CA ASN A 140 18.49 -5.47 -7.65
C ASN A 140 19.66 -4.45 -7.67
N SER A 141 20.11 -4.07 -8.87
CA SER A 141 21.26 -3.15 -9.01
C SER A 141 21.06 -1.80 -8.32
N TYR A 142 19.82 -1.31 -8.22
CA TYR A 142 19.51 -0.05 -7.54
C TYR A 142 19.77 -0.14 -6.03
N GLU A 143 19.36 -1.22 -5.37
CA GLU A 143 19.63 -1.47 -3.95
C GLU A 143 21.12 -1.55 -3.65
N ILE A 144 21.89 -2.14 -4.57
CA ILE A 144 23.34 -2.23 -4.45
C ILE A 144 23.98 -0.84 -4.49
N ILE A 145 23.52 0.03 -5.38
CA ILE A 145 24.05 1.40 -5.51
C ILE A 145 23.60 2.29 -4.35
N LYS A 146 22.34 2.15 -3.91
CA LYS A 146 21.73 3.02 -2.91
C LYS A 146 22.26 2.76 -1.49
N TYR A 147 22.41 1.49 -1.13
CA TYR A 147 22.76 1.10 0.23
C TYR A 147 24.22 0.69 0.28
N ALA A 148 24.98 1.31 1.17
CA ALA A 148 26.40 0.96 1.35
C ALA A 148 26.61 -0.43 1.96
N HIS A 149 25.61 -0.92 2.72
CA HIS A 149 25.71 -2.19 3.43
C HIS A 149 24.55 -3.15 3.14
N HIS A 150 24.84 -4.44 3.00
CA HIS A 150 23.85 -5.48 2.69
C HIS A 150 23.92 -6.70 3.61
N TYR A 151 22.74 -7.09 4.10
CA TYR A 151 22.58 -8.17 5.07
C TYR A 151 21.56 -9.22 4.60
N CYS A 152 21.78 -10.49 4.98
CA CYS A 152 20.89 -11.59 4.63
C CYS A 152 19.69 -11.71 5.57
N SER A 153 19.77 -11.14 6.78
CA SER A 153 18.76 -11.27 7.84
C SER A 153 18.81 -10.06 8.78
N GLU A 154 17.75 -9.88 9.57
CA GLU A 154 17.71 -8.84 10.61
C GLU A 154 18.79 -9.05 11.67
N VAL A 155 19.11 -10.31 12.01
CA VAL A 155 20.20 -10.65 12.94
C VAL A 155 21.54 -10.14 12.42
N CYS A 156 21.88 -10.44 11.16
CA CYS A 156 23.12 -9.92 10.55
C CYS A 156 23.12 -8.39 10.46
N LYS A 157 21.97 -7.77 10.20
CA LYS A 157 21.86 -6.31 10.17
C LYS A 157 22.11 -5.69 11.55
N ILE A 158 21.55 -6.26 12.61
CA ILE A 158 21.79 -5.81 13.99
C ILE A 158 23.27 -5.92 14.34
N GLU A 159 23.91 -7.04 14.02
CA GLU A 159 25.34 -7.23 14.25
C GLU A 159 26.19 -6.24 13.44
N GLY A 160 25.88 -6.03 12.16
CA GLY A 160 26.57 -5.04 11.34
C GLY A 160 26.43 -3.63 11.88
N TYR A 161 25.23 -3.25 12.33
CA TYR A 161 25.00 -1.93 12.93
C TYR A 161 25.73 -1.76 14.25
N LYS A 162 25.85 -2.82 15.06
CA LYS A 162 26.65 -2.79 16.28
C LYS A 162 28.12 -2.49 15.97
N LEU A 163 28.67 -3.05 14.90
CA LEU A 163 30.06 -2.76 14.48
C LEU A 163 30.21 -1.32 13.94
N LEU A 164 29.24 -0.87 13.13
CA LEU A 164 29.29 0.44 12.47
C LEU A 164 29.01 1.61 13.41
N PHE A 165 28.19 1.43 14.44
CA PHE A 165 27.69 2.53 15.28
C PHE A 165 28.07 2.40 16.75
N SER A 166 29.13 1.63 17.07
CA SER A 166 29.66 1.51 18.43
C SER A 166 31.02 2.17 18.61
N GLY A 167 31.31 2.53 19.86
CA GLY A 167 32.60 3.10 20.24
C GLY A 167 32.97 4.31 19.40
N LYS A 168 34.19 4.32 18.85
CA LYS A 168 34.72 5.39 18.01
C LYS A 168 34.04 5.50 16.64
N ASN A 169 33.36 4.44 16.19
CA ASN A 169 32.67 4.43 14.89
C ASN A 169 31.32 5.14 14.95
N ASN A 170 30.77 5.35 16.14
CA ASN A 170 29.52 6.09 16.29
C ASN A 170 29.74 7.57 15.90
N PRO A 171 28.94 8.14 14.97
CA PRO A 171 29.04 9.55 14.58
C PRO A 171 28.90 10.54 15.75
N ASN A 172 28.21 10.14 16.81
CA ASN A 172 28.04 10.92 18.04
C ASN A 172 29.16 10.69 19.08
N TYR A 173 30.22 9.97 18.72
CA TYR A 173 31.35 9.73 19.61
C TYR A 173 32.12 11.04 19.84
N ASN A 174 32.01 11.60 21.03
CA ASN A 174 32.84 12.72 21.45
C ASN A 174 34.20 12.19 21.96
N PRO A 175 35.35 12.50 21.32
CA PRO A 175 36.67 12.03 21.76
C PRO A 175 37.14 12.69 23.06
N ASN A 176 36.69 13.92 23.36
CA ASN A 176 37.16 14.72 24.50
C ASN A 176 36.50 14.33 25.84
N LYS A 177 35.57 13.36 25.84
CA LYS A 177 34.93 12.89 27.06
C LYS A 177 35.87 11.95 27.83
N ALA A 178 36.10 12.23 29.11
CA ALA A 178 36.91 11.40 30.00
C ALA A 178 36.34 9.99 30.13
N TYR A 179 37.23 9.00 30.32
CA TYR A 179 36.84 7.59 30.41
C TYR A 179 35.85 7.33 31.55
N GLU A 180 36.08 7.94 32.71
CA GLU A 180 35.20 7.81 33.89
C GLU A 180 33.76 8.28 33.60
N ASP A 181 33.59 9.39 32.87
CA ASP A 181 32.27 9.91 32.52
C ASP A 181 31.55 9.04 31.48
N ARG A 182 32.30 8.27 30.69
CA ARG A 182 31.72 7.26 29.79
C ARG A 182 31.21 6.07 30.59
N ILE A 183 31.90 5.66 31.66
CA ILE A 183 31.44 4.59 32.56
C ILE A 183 30.21 5.04 33.34
N LYS A 184 30.23 6.24 33.95
CA LYS A 184 29.11 6.73 34.78
C LYS A 184 27.78 6.77 34.04
N ASN A 185 27.80 7.10 32.75
CA ASN A 185 26.60 7.21 31.91
C ASN A 185 26.32 5.96 31.06
N ARG A 186 27.07 4.87 31.25
CA ARG A 186 26.85 3.63 30.49
C ARG A 186 25.62 2.92 31.04
N ASN A 187 24.70 2.54 30.15
CA ASN A 187 23.62 1.62 30.50
C ASN A 187 24.24 0.30 30.98
N ILE A 188 23.92 -0.09 32.21
CA ILE A 188 24.37 -1.35 32.78
C ILE A 188 23.55 -2.48 32.15
N GLU A 189 24.23 -3.53 31.69
CA GLU A 189 23.56 -4.74 31.20
C GLU A 189 22.71 -5.35 32.33
N GLY A 190 21.51 -5.82 32.01
CA GLY A 190 20.58 -6.33 33.01
C GLY A 190 19.82 -5.26 33.81
N TYR A 191 20.12 -3.96 33.69
CA TYR A 191 19.41 -2.90 34.44
C TYR A 191 17.90 -2.90 34.18
N LYS A 192 17.48 -3.08 32.93
CA LYS A 192 16.04 -3.20 32.58
C LYS A 192 15.40 -4.43 33.20
N GLU A 193 16.16 -5.51 33.35
CA GLU A 193 15.68 -6.74 33.94
C GLU A 193 15.56 -6.62 35.46
N TRP A 194 16.54 -5.99 36.11
CA TRP A 194 16.46 -5.60 37.51
C TRP A 194 15.21 -4.75 37.79
N ILE A 195 14.92 -3.71 36.99
CA ILE A 195 13.69 -2.91 37.12
C ILE A 195 12.45 -3.81 37.09
N ARG A 196 12.36 -4.75 36.13
CA ARG A 196 11.21 -5.65 36.02
C ARG A 196 11.08 -6.57 37.22
N GLN A 197 12.19 -7.09 37.74
CA GLN A 197 12.19 -7.98 38.89
C GLN A 197 11.77 -7.26 40.17
N VAL A 198 12.22 -6.01 40.37
CA VAL A 198 11.77 -5.15 41.48
C VAL A 198 10.27 -4.89 41.38
N TYR A 199 9.76 -4.49 40.20
CA TYR A 199 8.33 -4.28 39.99
C TYR A 199 7.52 -5.55 40.23
N LYS A 200 7.99 -6.69 39.73
CA LYS A 200 7.31 -7.97 39.89
C LYS A 200 7.24 -8.40 41.36
N ARG A 201 8.33 -8.21 42.12
CA ARG A 201 8.37 -8.49 43.56
C ARG A 201 7.36 -7.65 44.33
N ASP A 202 7.24 -6.38 43.96
CA ASP A 202 6.39 -5.39 44.61
C ASP A 202 4.95 -5.36 44.03
N ASP A 203 4.57 -6.40 43.27
CA ASP A 203 3.27 -6.53 42.60
C ASP A 203 2.85 -5.28 41.81
N TYR A 204 3.81 -4.67 41.11
CA TYR A 204 3.64 -3.44 40.34
C TYR A 204 2.96 -2.31 41.13
N THR A 205 3.22 -2.24 42.43
CA THR A 205 2.55 -1.33 43.36
C THR A 205 3.57 -0.48 44.09
N CYS A 206 3.30 0.83 44.17
CA CYS A 206 4.11 1.76 44.93
C CYS A 206 4.13 1.38 46.42
N GLN A 207 5.31 1.09 46.94
CA GLN A 207 5.49 0.67 48.34
C GLN A 207 5.37 1.82 49.35
N CYS A 208 5.26 3.07 48.88
CA CYS A 208 5.04 4.25 49.71
C CYS A 208 3.54 4.56 49.90
N CYS A 209 2.76 4.59 48.81
CA CYS A 209 1.38 5.05 48.83
C CYS A 209 0.34 4.06 48.28
N GLY A 210 0.76 2.87 47.83
CA GLY A 210 -0.14 1.86 47.26
C GLY A 210 -0.62 2.14 45.83
N ASP A 211 -0.16 3.20 45.17
CA ASP A 211 -0.52 3.46 43.76
C ASP A 211 -0.03 2.34 42.83
N ASN A 212 -0.97 1.70 42.14
CA ASN A 212 -0.74 0.59 41.20
C ASN A 212 -1.09 0.97 39.75
N LYS A 213 -1.19 2.28 39.46
CA LYS A 213 -1.43 2.77 38.10
C LYS A 213 -0.22 2.48 37.20
N GLY A 214 -0.48 1.82 36.07
CA GLY A 214 0.52 1.57 35.03
C GLY A 214 1.18 2.87 34.53
N HIS A 215 2.40 2.76 33.99
CA HIS A 215 3.20 3.87 33.46
C HIS A 215 3.63 4.96 34.48
N ASN A 216 3.42 4.74 35.78
CA ASN A 216 3.80 5.69 36.84
C ASN A 216 4.90 5.18 37.81
N LEU A 217 5.48 4.00 37.58
CA LEU A 217 6.43 3.39 38.53
C LEU A 217 7.90 3.70 38.18
N ASN A 218 8.72 3.77 39.22
CA ASN A 218 10.18 3.85 39.17
C ASN A 218 10.76 2.85 40.17
N ALA A 219 11.82 2.13 39.77
CA ALA A 219 12.60 1.31 40.69
C ALA A 219 13.64 2.22 41.35
N HIS A 220 13.47 2.47 42.64
CA HIS A 220 14.35 3.27 43.46
C HIS A 220 15.38 2.38 44.16
N HIS A 221 16.62 2.84 44.27
CA HIS A 221 17.65 2.12 45.03
C HIS A 221 17.52 2.41 46.53
N ILE A 222 17.48 1.38 47.37
CA ILE A 222 17.40 1.53 48.83
C ILE A 222 18.73 2.04 49.40
N LEU A 223 19.84 1.46 48.95
CA LEU A 223 21.20 1.92 49.16
C LEU A 223 21.65 2.66 47.90
N ASN A 224 22.15 3.89 48.07
CA ASN A 224 22.31 4.80 46.95
C ASN A 224 23.18 4.24 45.81
N TYR A 225 22.76 4.58 44.59
CA TYR A 225 23.38 4.11 43.35
C TYR A 225 24.87 4.48 43.20
N SER A 226 25.31 5.58 43.83
CA SER A 226 26.66 6.11 43.63
C SER A 226 27.73 5.33 44.39
N GLU A 227 27.43 4.97 45.65
CA GLU A 227 28.37 4.31 46.56
C GLU A 227 28.31 2.78 46.45
N TYR A 228 27.12 2.20 46.34
CA TYR A 228 26.91 0.75 46.38
C TYR A 228 26.86 0.15 44.98
N LYS A 229 27.98 0.25 44.24
CA LYS A 229 28.07 -0.18 42.84
C LYS A 229 27.73 -1.66 42.62
N ASP A 230 28.16 -2.52 43.54
CA ASP A 230 27.95 -3.97 43.46
C ASP A 230 26.49 -4.37 43.74
N LEU A 231 25.71 -3.49 44.37
CA LEU A 231 24.31 -3.72 44.72
C LEU A 231 23.32 -3.06 43.73
N ARG A 232 23.79 -2.47 42.63
CA ARG A 232 22.92 -1.75 41.67
C ARG A 232 21.87 -2.64 41.00
N LEU A 233 22.19 -3.92 40.85
CA LEU A 233 21.33 -4.94 40.24
C LEU A 233 20.84 -5.97 41.25
N ASP A 234 21.12 -5.78 42.54
CA ASP A 234 20.51 -6.61 43.59
C ASP A 234 19.04 -6.21 43.70
N ILE A 235 18.15 -7.19 43.50
CA ILE A 235 16.70 -7.01 43.60
C ILE A 235 16.34 -6.48 44.99
N ASN A 236 17.02 -6.95 46.04
CA ASN A 236 16.79 -6.54 47.43
C ASN A 236 17.23 -5.10 47.71
N ASN A 237 18.04 -4.52 46.83
CA ASN A 237 18.41 -3.12 46.87
C ASN A 237 17.46 -2.22 46.05
N GLY A 238 16.37 -2.77 45.50
CA GLY A 238 15.34 -2.02 44.79
C GLY A 238 14.05 -1.90 45.61
N ILE A 239 13.31 -0.81 45.39
CA ILE A 239 11.93 -0.64 45.86
C ILE A 239 11.10 0.10 44.80
N THR A 240 9.85 -0.32 44.62
CA THR A 240 8.94 0.28 43.64
C THR A 240 8.27 1.52 44.22
N LEU A 241 8.49 2.68 43.60
CA LEU A 241 7.86 3.96 43.96
C LEU A 241 7.14 4.57 42.75
N CYS A 242 5.96 5.16 42.97
CA CYS A 242 5.32 5.96 41.92
C CYS A 242 6.11 7.26 41.66
N LYS A 243 5.93 7.91 40.50
CA LYS A 243 6.67 9.14 40.16
C LYS A 243 6.53 10.23 41.21
N LYS A 244 5.36 10.35 41.86
CA LYS A 244 5.11 11.34 42.92
C LYS A 244 5.96 11.06 44.15
N CYS A 245 5.88 9.84 44.70
CA CYS A 245 6.66 9.45 45.88
C CYS A 245 8.17 9.47 45.59
N HIS A 246 8.58 8.98 44.42
CA HIS A 246 9.98 8.99 43.99
C HIS A 246 10.54 10.41 43.89
N LYS A 247 9.77 11.32 43.27
CA LYS A 247 10.15 12.73 43.16
C LYS A 247 10.21 13.39 44.55
N HIS A 248 9.19 13.19 45.38
CA HIS A 248 9.14 13.78 46.71
C HIS A 248 10.34 13.37 47.57
N PHE A 249 10.73 12.10 47.51
CA PHE A 249 11.93 11.62 48.18
C PHE A 249 13.19 12.39 47.74
N HIS A 250 13.41 12.51 46.43
CA HIS A 250 14.58 13.21 45.90
C HIS A 250 14.52 14.72 46.08
N ASP A 251 13.34 15.33 46.09
CA ASP A 251 13.17 16.76 46.41
C ASP A 251 13.53 17.03 47.88
N THR A 252 13.34 16.06 48.77
CA THR A 252 13.61 16.19 50.21
C THR A 252 15.06 15.86 50.57
N TYR A 253 15.59 14.73 50.07
CA TYR A 253 16.87 14.16 50.48
C TYR A 253 17.95 14.19 49.39
N GLY A 254 17.62 14.68 48.19
CA GLY A 254 18.53 14.76 47.05
C GLY A 254 18.70 13.45 46.28
N TYR A 255 19.48 13.53 45.19
CA TYR A 255 19.72 12.41 44.26
C TYR A 255 20.98 11.58 44.59
N LYS A 256 21.81 12.03 45.53
CA LYS A 256 23.08 11.39 45.90
C LYS A 256 23.20 11.31 47.42
N TYR A 257 23.94 10.31 47.90
CA TYR A 257 24.23 10.12 49.32
C TYR A 257 22.99 10.00 50.21
N ASN A 258 21.87 9.58 49.63
CA ASN A 258 20.70 9.24 50.42
C ASN A 258 20.92 7.92 51.16
N THR A 259 20.29 7.79 52.32
CA THR A 259 20.44 6.63 53.19
C THR A 259 19.15 5.82 53.28
N LYS A 260 19.28 4.55 53.69
CA LYS A 260 18.15 3.66 53.91
C LYS A 260 17.19 4.22 54.97
N GLU A 261 17.72 4.88 55.99
CA GLU A 261 16.95 5.49 57.08
C GLU A 261 16.06 6.62 56.57
N GLN A 262 16.58 7.48 55.68
CA GLN A 262 15.80 8.55 55.04
C GLN A 262 14.66 7.98 54.19
N LEU A 263 14.91 6.88 53.48
CA LEU A 263 13.89 6.20 52.70
C LEU A 263 12.80 5.63 53.61
N ILE A 264 13.17 4.93 54.70
CA ILE A 264 12.22 4.40 55.69
C ILE A 264 11.40 5.54 56.31
N GLU A 265 12.03 6.66 56.66
CA GLU A 265 11.35 7.85 57.16
C GLU A 265 10.30 8.38 56.17
N SER A 266 10.67 8.47 54.88
CA SER A 266 9.77 8.91 53.81
C SER A 266 8.58 7.97 53.60
N LEU A 267 8.81 6.64 53.68
CA LEU A 267 7.76 5.64 53.60
C LEU A 267 6.77 5.73 54.77
N ASN A 268 7.29 5.93 55.99
CA ASN A 268 6.46 5.99 57.20
C ASN A 268 5.63 7.27 57.28
N LYS A 269 6.18 8.42 56.85
CA LYS A 269 5.43 9.70 56.80
C LYS A 269 4.17 9.61 55.93
N TYR A 270 4.23 8.88 54.81
CA TYR A 270 3.08 8.69 53.93
C TYR A 270 2.01 7.75 54.50
N LYS A 271 2.41 6.67 55.18
CA LYS A 271 1.46 5.75 55.84
C LYS A 271 0.63 6.44 56.92
N ASN A 272 1.23 7.37 57.64
CA ASN A 272 0.55 8.17 58.67
C ASN A 272 -0.38 9.26 58.11
N GLN A 273 -0.31 9.56 56.80
CA GLN A 273 -1.20 10.52 56.13
C GLN A 273 -2.38 9.84 55.41
N ALA A 274 -2.34 8.51 55.28
CA ALA A 274 -3.36 7.68 54.63
C ALA A 274 -4.21 6.84 55.61
N SER A 275 -3.97 7.01 56.92
CA SER A 275 -4.77 6.46 58.03
C SER A 275 -5.61 7.57 58.64
#